data_AF-A0A4R5B9G9-F1
#
_entry.id   AF-A0A4R5B9G9-F1
#
_cell.length_a   1.000
_cell.length_b   1.000
_cell.length_c   1.000
_cell.angle_alpha   90.00
_cell.angle_beta   90.00
_cell.angle_gamma   90.00
#
_symmetry.space_group_name_H-M   'P 1'
#
loop_
_entity.id
_entity.type
_entity.pdbx_description
1 polymer ?
#
loop_
_entity_poly.entity_id
_entity_poly.type
_entity_poly.pdbx_seq_one_letter_code
_entity_poly.pdbx_strand_id
1 'polypeptide(L)'
;MDASNIRAKSRPCLQVFLQTFLHLQGQSGTVAAAGRSSILIRQRESGARQMAPARAGGGRGDDPVVAARDGSPRASDSPGCDPGSGNAMSVLVAVGALALCAILSAALLDSRRKRRDLEKRLAVADRAAHTDPLTGLANRAGLQRALDHQRASTRPSDHIAMILLDLDGLKETNDLYGHDFGDSVLVAVAHRIHEKAGHAACAARLGGDEFVVLLSGEALQDADALAAELCADIASAEVMSEMPIRCTASAGVAVLPAHRMHQLVTAADQAMYRAKSTRAGTSRYQPLTDVADRIPRNRTALVALEGGASKEAQG
;
A
#
# COMPACT_ATOMS: atom_id res chain seq x y z
N MET A 1 -33.69 -1.84 -61.35
CA MET A 1 -32.91 -1.03 -60.38
C MET A 1 -31.87 -1.95 -59.75
N ASP A 2 -30.61 -1.67 -60.04
CA ASP A 2 -29.45 -2.56 -59.97
C ASP A 2 -28.95 -2.92 -58.55
N ALA A 3 -28.52 -4.17 -58.41
CA ALA A 3 -27.93 -4.78 -57.21
C ALA A 3 -26.40 -4.56 -57.09
N SER A 4 -25.86 -3.50 -57.67
CA SER A 4 -24.41 -3.21 -57.70
C SER A 4 -23.94 -2.18 -56.66
N ASN A 5 -24.83 -1.63 -55.83
CA ASN A 5 -24.50 -0.50 -54.95
C ASN A 5 -24.23 -0.84 -53.45
N ILE A 6 -24.18 -2.11 -53.06
CA ILE A 6 -23.98 -2.51 -51.64
C ILE A 6 -22.51 -2.84 -51.32
N ARG A 7 -21.64 -2.98 -52.32
CA ARG A 7 -20.23 -3.40 -52.10
C ARG A 7 -19.25 -2.23 -51.85
N ALA A 8 -19.70 -0.98 -51.84
CA ALA A 8 -18.84 0.20 -51.70
C ALA A 8 -18.93 0.96 -50.35
N LYS A 9 -19.88 0.62 -49.46
CA LYS A 9 -20.12 1.40 -48.21
C LYS A 9 -19.58 0.79 -46.91
N SER A 10 -19.04 -0.43 -46.93
CA SER A 10 -18.57 -1.14 -45.73
C SER A 10 -17.05 -1.11 -45.49
N ARG A 11 -16.28 -0.59 -46.45
CA ARG A 11 -14.82 -0.45 -46.31
C ARG A 11 -14.33 0.62 -45.31
N PRO A 12 -15.00 1.76 -45.06
CA PRO A 12 -14.47 2.75 -44.12
C PRO A 12 -14.66 2.36 -42.64
N CYS A 13 -15.67 1.55 -42.28
CA CYS A 13 -15.89 1.16 -40.87
C CYS A 13 -14.85 0.18 -40.34
N LEU A 14 -14.40 -0.80 -41.14
CA LEU A 14 -13.43 -1.80 -40.68
C LEU A 14 -12.03 -1.19 -40.50
N GLN A 15 -11.67 -0.22 -41.36
CA GLN A 15 -10.39 0.47 -41.32
C GLN A 15 -10.30 1.42 -40.11
N VAL A 16 -11.36 2.16 -39.80
CA VAL A 16 -11.42 3.01 -38.59
C VAL A 16 -11.37 2.18 -37.31
N PHE A 17 -12.00 1.00 -37.30
CA PHE A 17 -11.97 0.10 -36.14
C PHE A 17 -10.59 -0.52 -35.90
N LEU A 18 -9.91 -0.98 -36.96
CA LEU A 18 -8.57 -1.55 -36.87
C LEU A 18 -7.52 -0.50 -36.46
N GLN A 19 -7.68 0.74 -36.94
CA GLN A 19 -6.78 1.85 -36.62
C GLN A 19 -6.96 2.34 -35.19
N THR A 20 -8.20 2.32 -34.66
CA THR A 20 -8.48 2.64 -33.26
C THR A 20 -8.01 1.52 -32.31
N PHE A 21 -8.16 0.26 -32.71
CA PHE A 21 -7.73 -0.91 -31.93
C PHE A 21 -6.19 -0.99 -31.81
N LEU A 22 -5.46 -0.70 -32.89
CA LEU A 22 -4.00 -0.64 -32.86
C LEU A 22 -3.48 0.56 -32.06
N HIS A 23 -4.20 1.70 -32.07
CA HIS A 23 -3.82 2.87 -31.26
C HIS A 23 -4.00 2.65 -29.75
N LEU A 24 -5.04 1.90 -29.35
CA LEU A 24 -5.29 1.54 -27.94
C LEU A 24 -4.28 0.50 -27.40
N GLN A 25 -3.77 -0.39 -28.24
CA GLN A 25 -2.72 -1.35 -27.86
C GLN A 25 -1.32 -0.71 -27.83
N GLY A 26 -1.08 0.35 -28.61
CA GLY A 26 0.20 1.07 -28.69
C GLY A 26 0.50 2.04 -27.53
N GLN A 27 -0.48 2.38 -26.69
CA GLN A 27 -0.28 3.33 -25.57
C GLN A 27 0.08 2.67 -24.23
N SER A 28 0.22 1.34 -24.18
CA SER A 28 0.65 0.63 -22.95
C SER A 28 2.15 0.31 -22.92
N GLY A 29 2.96 0.96 -23.77
CA GLY A 29 4.36 0.60 -24.02
C GLY A 29 5.38 1.72 -23.83
N THR A 30 5.23 2.58 -22.83
CA THR A 30 6.33 3.49 -22.41
C THR A 30 6.35 3.68 -20.89
N VAL A 31 6.93 2.72 -20.18
CA VAL A 31 7.73 3.00 -18.97
C VAL A 31 8.97 2.14 -19.07
N ALA A 32 9.99 2.68 -19.74
CA ALA A 32 11.32 2.11 -19.75
C ALA A 32 11.94 2.33 -18.36
N ALA A 33 12.40 1.22 -17.80
CA ALA A 33 13.08 1.12 -16.53
C ALA A 33 14.42 1.87 -16.54
N ALA A 34 14.61 2.72 -15.53
CA ALA A 34 15.93 3.10 -15.03
C ALA A 34 16.16 2.37 -13.71
N GLY A 35 17.30 1.69 -13.57
CA GLY A 35 17.71 1.08 -12.30
C GLY A 35 18.36 -0.28 -12.46
N ARG A 36 19.59 -0.29 -12.95
CA ARG A 36 20.48 -1.47 -12.97
C ARG A 36 20.76 -1.94 -11.54
N SER A 37 20.69 -3.25 -11.30
CA SER A 37 21.70 -3.94 -10.48
C SER A 37 21.74 -5.43 -10.82
N SER A 38 22.93 -5.83 -11.20
CA SER A 38 23.47 -7.14 -11.56
C SER A 38 23.30 -8.21 -10.49
N ILE A 39 23.06 -9.46 -10.91
CA ILE A 39 23.71 -10.66 -10.37
C ILE A 39 23.64 -11.78 -11.44
N LEU A 40 24.82 -12.26 -11.81
CA LEU A 40 25.11 -13.39 -12.69
C LEU A 40 24.80 -14.72 -11.98
N ILE A 41 24.10 -15.64 -12.63
CA ILE A 41 24.36 -17.09 -12.46
C ILE A 41 24.26 -17.81 -13.82
N ARG A 42 25.41 -18.40 -14.20
CA ARG A 42 25.62 -19.38 -15.28
C ARG A 42 24.61 -20.52 -15.24
N GLN A 43 24.10 -20.93 -16.40
CA GLN A 43 23.96 -22.35 -16.68
C GLN A 43 24.43 -22.72 -18.08
N ARG A 44 24.91 -23.95 -18.13
CA ARG A 44 25.97 -24.51 -18.97
C ARG A 44 25.33 -25.40 -20.03
N GLU A 45 25.92 -25.36 -21.21
CA GLU A 45 25.60 -26.13 -22.40
C GLU A 45 25.59 -27.65 -22.19
N SER A 46 24.75 -28.34 -22.95
CA SER A 46 24.96 -29.67 -23.57
C SER A 46 23.68 -30.01 -24.35
N GLY A 47 23.64 -30.37 -25.63
CA GLY A 47 24.65 -30.88 -26.54
C GLY A 47 24.12 -32.18 -27.14
N ALA A 48 23.66 -32.17 -28.41
CA ALA A 48 23.57 -33.34 -29.31
C ALA A 48 22.96 -32.89 -30.65
N ARG A 49 23.81 -32.55 -31.63
CA ARG A 49 24.22 -33.40 -32.77
C ARG A 49 23.21 -33.47 -33.93
N GLN A 50 23.48 -32.63 -34.93
CA GLN A 50 23.16 -32.85 -36.34
C GLN A 50 23.97 -34.01 -36.91
N MET A 51 23.41 -34.73 -37.88
CA MET A 51 24.19 -35.26 -39.01
C MET A 51 23.33 -35.36 -40.27
N ALA A 52 23.90 -34.87 -41.36
CA ALA A 52 23.35 -34.73 -42.71
C ALA A 52 23.71 -35.98 -43.58
N PRO A 53 23.25 -36.06 -44.86
CA PRO A 53 23.00 -37.31 -45.57
C PRO A 53 24.13 -37.77 -46.50
N ALA A 54 24.06 -39.03 -46.95
CA ALA A 54 24.90 -39.59 -48.00
C ALA A 54 24.07 -40.16 -49.15
N ARG A 55 24.62 -40.07 -50.34
CA ARG A 55 24.01 -40.20 -51.68
C ARG A 55 24.54 -41.48 -52.37
N ALA A 56 23.77 -41.93 -53.36
CA ALA A 56 24.20 -42.48 -54.66
C ALA A 56 24.26 -44.02 -54.91
N GLY A 57 23.74 -44.38 -56.09
CA GLY A 57 24.08 -45.56 -56.91
C GLY A 57 22.95 -46.60 -56.99
N GLY A 58 22.41 -47.05 -58.12
CA GLY A 58 22.71 -46.80 -59.54
C GLY A 58 22.18 -47.97 -60.39
N GLY A 59 21.39 -47.68 -61.44
CA GLY A 59 21.18 -48.46 -62.68
C GLY A 59 20.49 -49.84 -62.59
N ARG A 60 19.95 -50.43 -63.67
CA ARG A 60 19.47 -50.03 -65.00
C ARG A 60 18.87 -51.30 -65.64
N GLY A 61 17.84 -51.15 -66.47
CA GLY A 61 17.41 -52.09 -67.52
C GLY A 61 16.18 -52.93 -67.17
N ASP A 62 15.25 -53.25 -68.07
CA ASP A 62 14.97 -52.82 -69.45
C ASP A 62 13.49 -53.19 -69.69
N ASP A 63 12.78 -52.36 -70.46
CA ASP A 63 11.47 -52.61 -71.09
C ASP A 63 11.55 -53.81 -72.10
N PRO A 64 10.49 -54.29 -72.82
CA PRO A 64 9.27 -53.57 -73.19
C PRO A 64 7.98 -54.36 -73.56
N VAL A 65 6.95 -53.57 -73.94
CA VAL A 65 5.88 -53.83 -74.94
C VAL A 65 4.71 -54.76 -74.56
N VAL A 66 3.47 -54.23 -74.61
CA VAL A 66 2.44 -54.52 -75.66
C VAL A 66 1.27 -53.52 -75.58
N ALA A 67 1.04 -52.86 -76.73
CA ALA A 67 -0.19 -52.33 -77.36
C ALA A 67 -1.31 -51.69 -76.49
N ALA A 68 -1.55 -50.38 -76.60
CA ALA A 68 -2.27 -49.67 -77.69
C ALA A 68 -3.79 -49.96 -77.75
N ARG A 69 -4.61 -48.94 -77.42
CA ARG A 69 -5.65 -48.39 -78.30
C ARG A 69 -6.38 -47.17 -77.70
N ASP A 70 -6.37 -46.11 -78.50
CA ASP A 70 -7.33 -45.02 -78.74
C ASP A 70 -8.46 -44.73 -77.75
N GLY A 71 -8.59 -43.44 -77.42
CA GLY A 71 -9.85 -42.84 -76.99
C GLY A 71 -9.68 -41.58 -76.14
N SER A 72 -9.54 -40.41 -76.76
CA SER A 72 -9.91 -39.13 -76.13
C SER A 72 -11.37 -38.79 -76.48
N PRO A 73 -12.02 -37.81 -75.82
CA PRO A 73 -12.06 -37.50 -74.40
C PRO A 73 -13.52 -37.52 -73.90
N ARG A 74 -13.78 -37.90 -72.63
CA ARG A 74 -15.06 -37.58 -71.99
C ARG A 74 -14.81 -36.90 -70.66
N ALA A 75 -15.13 -35.61 -70.64
CA ALA A 75 -15.46 -34.87 -69.45
C ALA A 75 -16.52 -35.66 -68.67
N SER A 76 -16.17 -36.11 -67.48
CA SER A 76 -17.13 -36.51 -66.46
C SER A 76 -16.93 -35.57 -65.30
N ASP A 77 -17.94 -34.75 -65.10
CA ASP A 77 -18.07 -33.74 -64.08
C ASP A 77 -17.70 -34.28 -62.69
N SER A 78 -16.73 -33.61 -62.07
CA SER A 78 -16.63 -33.61 -60.61
C SER A 78 -17.92 -33.02 -60.06
N PRO A 79 -18.62 -33.65 -59.11
CA PRO A 79 -19.70 -32.97 -58.40
C PRO A 79 -19.05 -31.82 -57.63
N GLY A 80 -19.31 -30.59 -58.09
CA GLY A 80 -18.95 -29.38 -57.39
C GLY A 80 -19.60 -29.39 -56.02
N CYS A 81 -18.78 -29.51 -54.97
CA CYS A 81 -19.18 -29.03 -53.66
C CYS A 81 -19.38 -27.52 -53.76
N ASP A 82 -20.63 -27.06 -53.64
CA ASP A 82 -20.95 -25.64 -53.46
C ASP A 82 -20.15 -25.07 -52.27
N PRO A 83 -19.23 -24.10 -52.47
CA PRO A 83 -18.45 -23.50 -51.38
C PRO A 83 -19.24 -22.41 -50.62
N GLY A 84 -20.57 -22.33 -50.82
CA GLY A 84 -21.37 -21.17 -50.42
C GLY A 84 -22.00 -21.22 -49.02
N SER A 85 -22.23 -22.41 -48.44
CA SER A 85 -23.03 -22.55 -47.20
C SER A 85 -22.19 -22.54 -45.91
N GLY A 86 -20.89 -22.84 -45.97
CA GLY A 86 -19.98 -22.85 -44.81
C GLY A 86 -19.55 -21.46 -44.31
N ASN A 87 -19.65 -20.44 -45.16
CA ASN A 87 -19.19 -19.08 -44.84
C ASN A 87 -20.18 -18.29 -43.98
N ALA A 88 -21.49 -18.52 -44.13
CA ALA A 88 -22.49 -17.82 -43.33
C ALA A 88 -22.50 -18.31 -41.87
N MET A 89 -22.36 -19.63 -41.66
CA MET A 89 -22.35 -20.22 -40.32
C MET A 89 -21.09 -19.84 -39.54
N SER A 90 -19.93 -19.82 -40.20
CA SER A 90 -18.67 -19.39 -39.56
C SER A 90 -18.68 -17.92 -39.16
N VAL A 91 -19.29 -17.05 -39.98
CA VAL A 91 -19.48 -15.62 -39.65
C VAL A 91 -20.39 -15.44 -38.43
N LEU A 92 -21.51 -16.16 -38.35
CA LEU A 92 -22.43 -16.08 -37.21
C LEU A 92 -21.77 -16.52 -35.90
N VAL A 93 -21.02 -17.62 -35.92
CA VAL A 93 -20.27 -18.09 -34.75
C VAL A 93 -19.22 -17.07 -34.32
N ALA A 94 -18.48 -16.49 -35.27
CA ALA A 94 -17.48 -15.46 -34.96
C ALA A 94 -18.10 -14.21 -34.34
N VAL A 95 -19.24 -13.73 -34.86
CA VAL A 95 -19.96 -12.58 -34.29
C VAL A 95 -20.48 -12.89 -32.88
N GLY A 96 -21.05 -14.08 -32.67
CA GLY A 96 -21.50 -14.52 -31.35
C GLY A 96 -20.35 -14.61 -30.33
N ALA A 97 -19.20 -15.14 -30.75
CA ALA A 97 -18.00 -15.22 -29.92
C ALA A 97 -17.46 -13.82 -29.57
N LEU A 98 -17.43 -12.89 -30.53
CA LEU A 98 -17.02 -11.50 -30.27
C LEU A 98 -17.98 -10.78 -29.32
N ALA A 99 -19.30 -10.97 -29.50
CA ALA A 99 -20.30 -10.41 -28.60
C ALA A 99 -20.15 -10.98 -27.18
N LEU A 100 -19.96 -12.30 -27.04
CA LEU A 100 -19.70 -12.93 -25.75
C LEU A 100 -18.41 -12.41 -25.11
N CYS A 101 -17.33 -12.31 -25.88
CA CYS A 101 -16.06 -11.73 -25.41
C CYS A 101 -16.23 -10.28 -24.95
N ALA A 102 -17.00 -9.46 -25.67
CA ALA A 102 -17.28 -8.09 -25.28
C ALA A 102 -18.09 -8.01 -23.97
N ILE A 103 -19.13 -8.84 -23.83
CA ILE A 103 -19.95 -8.93 -22.61
C ILE A 103 -19.10 -9.38 -21.42
N LEU A 104 -18.29 -10.43 -21.58
CA LEU A 104 -17.40 -10.92 -20.52
C LEU A 104 -16.34 -9.87 -20.17
N SER A 105 -15.75 -9.21 -21.16
CA SER A 105 -14.77 -8.14 -20.93
C SER A 105 -15.38 -6.97 -20.15
N ALA A 106 -16.60 -6.54 -20.52
CA ALA A 106 -17.33 -5.50 -19.81
C ALA A 106 -17.65 -5.92 -18.36
N ALA A 107 -18.12 -7.14 -18.15
CA ALA A 107 -18.39 -7.68 -16.81
C ALA A 107 -17.12 -7.77 -15.94
N LEU A 108 -15.99 -8.18 -16.51
CA LEU A 108 -14.70 -8.21 -15.80
C LEU A 108 -14.20 -6.80 -15.45
N LEU A 109 -14.35 -5.83 -16.36
CA LEU A 109 -14.00 -4.44 -16.09
C LEU A 109 -14.88 -3.82 -15.00
N ASP A 110 -16.19 -4.09 -15.03
CA ASP A 110 -17.12 -3.65 -13.97
C ASP A 110 -16.78 -4.27 -12.61
N SER A 111 -16.49 -5.59 -12.57
CA SER A 111 -16.05 -6.27 -11.35
C SER A 111 -14.75 -5.66 -10.80
N ARG A 112 -13.76 -5.37 -11.67
CA ARG A 112 -12.53 -4.70 -11.28
C ARG A 112 -12.78 -3.28 -10.75
N ARG A 113 -13.70 -2.52 -11.37
CA ARG A 113 -14.09 -1.18 -10.90
C ARG A 113 -14.73 -1.25 -9.51
N LYS A 114 -15.69 -2.17 -9.32
CA LYS A 114 -16.35 -2.39 -8.01
C LYS A 114 -15.36 -2.79 -6.92
N ARG A 115 -14.40 -3.68 -7.22
CA ARG A 115 -13.33 -4.04 -6.28
C ARG A 115 -12.47 -2.85 -5.89
N ARG A 116 -12.02 -2.06 -6.86
CA ARG A 116 -11.24 -0.84 -6.59
C ARG A 116 -12.03 0.18 -5.77
N ASP A 117 -13.32 0.33 -6.03
CA ASP A 117 -14.17 1.26 -5.27
C ASP A 117 -14.34 0.78 -3.82
N LEU A 118 -14.58 -0.51 -3.62
CA LEU A 118 -14.64 -1.11 -2.29
C LEU A 118 -13.30 -0.97 -1.55
N GLU A 119 -12.17 -1.27 -2.20
CA GLU A 119 -10.83 -1.10 -1.64
C GLU A 119 -10.55 0.36 -1.25
N LYS A 120 -10.93 1.33 -2.08
CA LYS A 120 -10.81 2.76 -1.75
C LYS A 120 -11.66 3.15 -0.54
N ARG A 121 -12.92 2.71 -0.50
CA ARG A 121 -13.82 2.98 0.63
C ARG A 121 -13.28 2.37 1.93
N LEU A 122 -12.76 1.14 1.86
CA LEU A 122 -12.11 0.47 2.98
C LEU A 122 -10.86 1.23 3.42
N ALA A 123 -10.01 1.68 2.50
CA ALA A 123 -8.82 2.45 2.84
C ALA A 123 -9.14 3.80 3.50
N VAL A 124 -10.17 4.51 3.00
CA VAL A 124 -10.65 5.76 3.61
C VAL A 124 -11.22 5.51 5.00
N ALA A 125 -12.04 4.48 5.15
CA ALA A 125 -12.61 4.09 6.43
C ALA A 125 -11.52 3.66 7.44
N ASP A 126 -10.53 2.87 6.99
CA ASP A 126 -9.41 2.43 7.82
C ASP A 126 -8.57 3.63 8.29
N ARG A 127 -8.29 4.58 7.39
CA ARG A 127 -7.58 5.81 7.76
C ARG A 127 -8.38 6.61 8.78
N ALA A 128 -9.66 6.88 8.53
CA ALA A 128 -10.52 7.60 9.46
C ALA A 128 -10.64 6.92 10.84
N ALA A 129 -10.59 5.59 10.88
CA ALA A 129 -10.64 4.83 12.13
C ALA A 129 -9.34 4.95 12.96
N HIS A 130 -8.19 5.16 12.33
CA HIS A 130 -6.88 5.11 13.00
C HIS A 130 -6.10 6.43 13.02
N THR A 131 -6.59 7.50 12.37
CA THR A 131 -5.93 8.82 12.37
C THR A 131 -6.76 9.86 13.11
N ASP A 132 -6.08 10.78 13.80
CA ASP A 132 -6.69 11.97 14.38
C ASP A 132 -7.02 12.98 13.26
N PRO A 133 -8.29 13.43 13.13
CA PRO A 133 -8.70 14.28 12.01
C PRO A 133 -8.12 15.69 12.04
N LEU A 134 -7.73 16.19 13.22
CA LEU A 134 -7.15 17.53 13.35
C LEU A 134 -5.66 17.51 12.98
N THR A 135 -4.90 16.59 13.56
CA THR A 135 -3.44 16.59 13.46
C THR A 135 -2.89 15.69 12.37
N GLY A 136 -3.68 14.74 11.86
CA GLY A 136 -3.24 13.73 10.89
C GLY A 136 -2.35 12.62 11.46
N LEU A 137 -1.97 12.70 12.74
CA LEU A 137 -1.25 11.65 13.45
C LEU A 137 -2.13 10.41 13.68
N ALA A 138 -1.55 9.33 14.17
CA ALA A 138 -2.36 8.21 14.66
C ALA A 138 -3.27 8.68 15.81
N ASN A 139 -4.50 8.19 15.86
CA ASN A 139 -5.32 8.34 17.05
C ASN A 139 -5.03 7.19 18.03
N ARG A 140 -5.79 7.13 19.11
CA ARG A 140 -5.74 6.02 20.09
C ARG A 140 -5.80 4.63 19.47
N ALA A 141 -6.71 4.39 18.52
CA ALA A 141 -6.82 3.09 17.85
C ALA A 141 -5.60 2.83 16.96
N GLY A 142 -5.09 3.86 16.29
CA GLY A 142 -3.83 3.78 15.53
C GLY A 142 -2.63 3.41 16.39
N LEU A 143 -2.51 4.00 17.59
CA LEU A 143 -1.45 3.64 18.54
C LEU A 143 -1.57 2.19 19.00
N GLN A 144 -2.78 1.73 19.33
CA GLN A 144 -2.99 0.33 19.73
C GLN A 144 -2.56 -0.63 18.62
N ARG A 145 -2.95 -0.35 17.38
CA ARG A 145 -2.53 -1.14 16.21
C ARG A 145 -1.01 -1.15 16.04
N ALA A 146 -0.34 -0.04 16.30
CA ALA A 146 1.13 0.04 16.26
C ALA A 146 1.78 -0.79 17.37
N LEU A 147 1.25 -0.75 18.59
CA LEU A 147 1.70 -1.59 19.70
C LEU A 147 1.51 -3.08 19.40
N ASP A 148 0.35 -3.47 18.87
CA ASP A 148 0.07 -4.86 18.49
C ASP A 148 1.03 -5.35 17.40
N HIS A 149 1.32 -4.50 16.42
CA HIS A 149 2.34 -4.78 15.41
C HIS A 149 3.72 -5.00 16.04
N GLN A 150 4.16 -4.09 16.93
CA GLN A 150 5.45 -4.23 17.63
C GLN A 150 5.51 -5.50 18.47
N ARG A 151 4.41 -5.88 19.13
CA ARG A 151 4.31 -7.12 19.90
C ARG A 151 4.54 -8.36 19.05
N ALA A 152 4.05 -8.34 17.80
CA ALA A 152 4.20 -9.45 16.87
C ALA A 152 5.59 -9.49 16.21
N SER A 153 6.26 -8.34 16.05
CA SER A 153 7.53 -8.23 15.33
C SER A 153 8.79 -8.26 16.20
N THR A 154 8.67 -8.05 17.52
CA THR A 154 9.81 -7.96 18.44
C THR A 154 10.03 -9.23 19.25
N ARG A 155 11.29 -9.51 19.60
CA ARG A 155 11.62 -10.57 20.56
C ARG A 155 11.35 -10.09 21.98
N PRO A 156 11.06 -10.97 22.95
CA PRO A 156 10.76 -10.58 24.33
C PRO A 156 11.85 -9.74 25.03
N SER A 157 13.10 -9.87 24.59
CA SER A 157 14.27 -9.13 25.08
C SER A 157 14.51 -7.78 24.39
N ASP A 158 13.85 -7.55 23.25
CA ASP A 158 14.00 -6.29 22.52
C ASP A 158 13.35 -5.17 23.35
N HIS A 159 13.89 -3.97 23.25
CA HIS A 159 13.36 -2.83 23.98
C HIS A 159 12.41 -2.03 23.10
N ILE A 160 11.45 -1.38 23.73
CA ILE A 160 10.51 -0.46 23.12
C ILE A 160 10.50 0.78 24.00
N ALA A 161 10.54 1.95 23.38
CA ALA A 161 10.46 3.22 24.09
C ALA A 161 9.17 3.94 23.74
N MET A 162 8.63 4.64 24.73
CA MET A 162 7.49 5.54 24.57
C MET A 162 7.83 6.87 25.20
N ILE A 163 7.56 7.92 24.44
CA ILE A 163 7.55 9.30 24.92
C ILE A 163 6.09 9.70 24.99
N LEU A 164 5.61 10.06 26.18
CA LEU A 164 4.30 10.69 26.38
C LEU A 164 4.53 12.18 26.61
N LEU A 165 3.84 13.03 25.85
CA LEU A 165 3.92 14.48 25.94
C LEU A 165 2.54 15.05 26.29
N ASP A 166 2.52 16.04 27.18
CA ASP A 166 1.35 16.85 27.54
C ASP A 166 1.73 18.33 27.36
N LEU A 167 0.88 19.08 26.65
CA LEU A 167 1.08 20.52 26.44
C LEU A 167 0.64 21.32 27.67
N ASP A 168 1.59 22.02 28.26
CA ASP A 168 1.34 22.93 29.37
C ASP A 168 0.92 24.30 28.84
N GLY A 169 -0.22 24.81 29.32
CA GLY A 169 -0.71 26.15 28.99
C GLY A 169 -1.69 26.22 27.80
N LEU A 170 -2.11 25.08 27.22
CA LEU A 170 -3.01 25.08 26.07
C LEU A 170 -4.40 25.61 26.43
N LYS A 171 -4.90 25.33 27.65
CA LYS A 171 -6.20 25.83 28.11
C LYS A 171 -6.19 27.35 28.22
N GLU A 172 -5.17 27.91 28.85
CA GLU A 172 -4.98 29.36 28.98
C GLU A 172 -4.85 30.02 27.60
N THR A 173 -4.17 29.35 26.67
CA THR A 173 -4.07 29.76 25.27
C THR A 173 -5.45 29.79 24.59
N ASN A 174 -6.27 28.77 24.79
CA ASN A 174 -7.65 28.72 24.27
C ASN A 174 -8.55 29.80 24.89
N ASP A 175 -8.41 30.04 26.18
CA ASP A 175 -9.21 31.04 26.90
C ASP A 175 -8.86 32.46 26.42
N LEU A 176 -7.60 32.71 26.02
CA LEU A 176 -7.12 34.01 25.54
C LEU A 176 -7.36 34.23 24.04
N TYR A 177 -7.15 33.22 23.20
CA TYR A 177 -7.10 33.35 21.74
C TYR A 177 -8.17 32.55 21.00
N GLY A 178 -9.00 31.80 21.73
CA GLY A 178 -10.04 30.94 21.16
C GLY A 178 -9.53 29.55 20.75
N HIS A 179 -10.47 28.63 20.59
CA HIS A 179 -10.19 27.23 20.26
C HIS A 179 -9.52 27.05 18.89
N ASP A 180 -9.87 27.86 17.88
CA ASP A 180 -9.26 27.78 16.55
C ASP A 180 -7.74 28.01 16.60
N PHE A 181 -7.29 28.88 17.51
CA PHE A 181 -5.88 29.13 17.74
C PHE A 181 -5.21 27.94 18.44
N GLY A 182 -5.85 27.36 19.46
CA GLY A 182 -5.36 26.13 20.09
C GLY A 182 -5.27 24.95 19.13
N ASP A 183 -6.26 24.80 18.25
CA ASP A 183 -6.24 23.78 17.19
C ASP A 183 -5.05 23.98 16.26
N SER A 184 -4.73 25.23 15.92
CA SER A 184 -3.52 25.55 15.15
C SER A 184 -2.25 25.19 15.92
N VAL A 185 -2.22 25.34 17.25
CA VAL A 185 -1.07 24.98 18.10
C VAL A 185 -0.90 23.46 18.09
N LEU A 186 -1.99 22.72 18.23
CA LEU A 186 -2.00 21.25 18.18
C LEU A 186 -1.49 20.72 16.84
N VAL A 187 -1.89 21.35 15.72
CA VAL A 187 -1.40 21.02 14.38
C VAL A 187 0.10 21.31 14.25
N ALA A 188 0.57 22.45 14.75
CA ALA A 188 2.00 22.80 14.70
C ALA A 188 2.86 21.85 15.55
N VAL A 189 2.39 21.47 16.75
CA VAL A 189 3.06 20.46 17.60
C VAL A 189 3.11 19.11 16.90
N ALA A 190 2.00 18.66 16.32
CA ALA A 190 1.94 17.41 15.59
C ALA A 190 2.94 17.35 14.42
N HIS A 191 3.05 18.45 13.67
CA HIS A 191 4.01 18.57 12.59
C HIS A 191 5.46 18.45 13.09
N ARG A 192 5.81 19.12 14.19
CA ARG A 192 7.14 19.03 14.82
C ARG A 192 7.47 17.61 15.29
N ILE A 193 6.49 16.95 15.91
CA ILE A 193 6.63 15.56 16.34
C ILE A 193 6.93 14.67 15.14
N HIS A 194 6.17 14.83 14.05
CA HIS A 194 6.34 14.02 12.84
C HIS A 194 7.71 14.23 12.18
N GLU A 195 8.14 15.49 12.03
CA GLU A 195 9.44 15.86 11.44
C GLU A 195 10.61 15.28 12.24
N LYS A 196 10.60 15.39 13.57
CA LYS A 196 11.71 14.90 14.41
C LYS A 196 11.71 13.40 14.62
N ALA A 197 10.56 12.79 14.88
CA ALA A 197 10.49 11.36 15.15
C ALA A 197 10.74 10.52 13.87
N GLY A 198 10.49 11.11 12.70
CA GLY A 198 10.70 10.49 11.40
C GLY A 198 9.74 9.33 11.11
N HIS A 199 9.95 8.67 9.98
CA HIS A 199 9.05 7.63 9.46
C HIS A 199 9.16 6.28 10.20
N ALA A 200 10.23 6.06 10.97
CA ALA A 200 10.47 4.83 11.72
C ALA A 200 9.73 4.80 13.07
N ALA A 201 9.18 5.94 13.50
CA ALA A 201 8.42 6.08 14.73
C ALA A 201 6.91 6.13 14.45
N CYS A 202 6.11 5.65 15.40
CA CYS A 202 4.67 5.90 15.39
C CYS A 202 4.35 7.08 16.31
N ALA A 203 3.93 8.20 15.73
CA ALA A 203 3.42 9.35 16.47
C ALA A 203 1.88 9.34 16.51
N ALA A 204 1.33 9.58 17.70
CA ALA A 204 -0.11 9.55 17.94
C ALA A 204 -0.57 10.72 18.82
N ARG A 205 -1.83 11.15 18.65
CA ARG A 205 -2.54 12.02 19.59
C ARG A 205 -3.60 11.20 20.32
N LEU A 206 -3.55 11.20 21.65
CA LEU A 206 -4.48 10.41 22.48
C LEU A 206 -5.81 11.12 22.75
N GLY A 207 -5.80 12.45 22.66
CA GLY A 207 -6.91 13.36 22.91
C GLY A 207 -6.40 14.65 23.54
N GLY A 208 -7.17 15.74 23.45
CA GLY A 208 -6.80 17.02 24.07
C GLY A 208 -5.43 17.51 23.61
N ASP A 209 -4.53 17.67 24.57
CA ASP A 209 -3.13 18.10 24.49
C ASP A 209 -2.12 16.95 24.60
N GLU A 210 -2.56 15.68 24.63
CA GLU A 210 -1.71 14.52 24.85
C GLU A 210 -1.21 13.89 23.54
N PHE A 211 0.10 13.76 23.42
CA PHE A 211 0.79 13.14 22.29
C PHE A 211 1.67 11.98 22.75
N VAL A 212 1.85 11.00 21.87
CA VAL A 212 2.71 9.82 22.10
C VAL A 212 3.64 9.63 20.91
N VAL A 213 4.89 9.27 21.21
CA VAL A 213 5.84 8.76 20.23
C VAL A 213 6.29 7.38 20.66
N LEU A 214 6.04 6.37 19.82
CA LEU A 214 6.47 4.99 20.00
C LEU A 214 7.72 4.74 19.14
N LEU A 215 8.80 4.30 19.79
CA LEU A 215 10.11 4.06 19.20
C LEU A 215 10.53 2.60 19.40
N SER A 216 11.20 2.04 18.39
CA SER A 216 11.73 0.66 18.40
C SER A 216 13.01 0.60 17.58
N GLY A 217 13.81 -0.46 17.78
CA GLY A 217 15.07 -0.66 17.04
C GLY A 217 16.10 0.44 17.33
N GLU A 218 16.74 0.96 16.30
CA GLU A 218 17.80 1.97 16.43
C GLU A 218 17.31 3.29 17.04
N ALA A 219 16.04 3.65 16.80
CA ALA A 219 15.44 4.88 17.32
C ALA A 219 15.31 4.94 18.85
N LEU A 220 15.55 3.82 19.55
CA LEU A 220 15.52 3.76 21.02
C LEU A 220 16.66 4.54 21.68
N GLN A 221 17.81 4.63 21.00
CA GLN A 221 19.03 5.21 21.59
C GLN A 221 18.86 6.70 21.87
N ASP A 222 18.03 7.37 21.07
CA ASP A 222 17.83 8.82 21.12
C ASP A 222 16.53 9.22 21.82
N ALA A 223 15.83 8.31 22.51
CA ALA A 223 14.51 8.59 23.07
C ALA A 223 14.49 9.79 24.05
N ASP A 224 15.49 9.88 24.95
CA ASP A 224 15.59 11.01 25.89
C ASP A 224 15.98 12.32 25.17
N ALA A 225 16.88 12.23 24.19
CA ALA A 225 17.30 13.39 23.39
C ALA A 225 16.13 13.93 22.56
N LEU A 226 15.40 13.05 21.89
CA LEU A 226 14.19 13.39 21.14
C LEU A 226 13.13 14.05 22.03
N ALA A 227 12.90 13.52 23.23
CA ALA A 227 11.97 14.13 24.18
C ALA A 227 12.40 15.56 24.57
N ALA A 228 13.69 15.74 24.89
CA ALA A 228 14.23 17.05 25.26
C ALA A 228 14.16 18.05 24.09
N GLU A 229 14.49 17.61 22.88
CA GLU A 229 14.37 18.42 21.67
C GLU A 229 12.93 18.81 21.37
N LEU A 230 11.97 17.88 21.50
CA LEU A 230 10.56 18.20 21.30
C LEU A 230 10.07 19.23 22.31
N CYS A 231 10.41 19.10 23.59
CA CYS A 231 10.06 20.09 24.60
C CYS A 231 10.69 21.46 24.32
N ALA A 232 11.95 21.51 23.88
CA ALA A 232 12.65 22.75 23.53
C ALA A 232 12.05 23.43 22.29
N ASP A 233 11.73 22.67 21.25
CA ASP A 233 11.12 23.19 20.02
C ASP A 233 9.69 23.69 20.24
N ILE A 234 8.93 23.04 21.13
CA ILE A 234 7.60 23.50 21.51
C ILE A 234 7.70 24.79 22.32
N ALA A 235 8.62 24.86 23.29
CA ALA A 235 8.82 26.04 24.12
C ALA A 235 9.38 27.26 23.35
N SER A 236 10.18 27.03 22.30
CA SER A 236 10.75 28.08 21.46
C SER A 236 9.84 28.53 20.32
N ALA A 237 8.64 27.94 20.20
CA ALA A 237 7.65 28.29 19.18
C ALA A 237 7.00 29.66 19.43
N GLU A 238 7.78 30.75 19.33
CA GLU A 238 7.30 32.14 19.38
C GLU A 238 6.42 32.53 18.17
N VAL A 239 6.21 31.66 17.19
CA VAL A 239 5.76 32.08 15.86
C VAL A 239 4.53 31.30 15.41
N MET A 240 3.37 31.73 15.87
CA MET A 240 2.10 31.45 15.17
C MET A 240 1.23 32.71 14.99
N SER A 241 1.60 33.84 15.59
CA SER A 241 1.14 35.20 15.29
C SER A 241 2.10 36.19 15.96
N GLU A 242 1.97 37.51 15.74
CA GLU A 242 2.77 38.55 16.41
C GLU A 242 2.58 38.62 17.96
N MET A 243 2.12 37.54 18.57
CA MET A 243 1.82 37.42 20.00
C MET A 243 2.65 36.29 20.62
N PRO A 244 3.37 36.55 21.72
CA PRO A 244 4.18 35.53 22.37
C PRO A 244 3.29 34.46 23.00
N ILE A 245 3.20 33.29 22.36
CA ILE A 245 2.52 32.11 22.91
C ILE A 245 3.44 31.49 23.98
N ARG A 246 2.93 31.28 25.18
CA ARG A 246 3.65 30.62 26.29
C ARG A 246 3.25 29.15 26.44
N CYS A 247 3.21 28.41 25.34
CA CYS A 247 2.92 26.98 25.39
C CYS A 247 4.24 26.22 25.57
N THR A 248 4.30 25.33 26.57
CA THR A 248 5.43 24.44 26.81
C THR A 248 4.96 23.00 26.81
N ALA A 249 5.85 22.03 26.94
CA ALA A 249 5.46 20.63 27.04
C ALA A 249 6.22 19.92 28.15
N SER A 250 5.51 19.02 28.83
CA SER A 250 6.09 18.07 29.78
C SER A 250 6.11 16.69 29.13
N ALA A 251 7.27 16.03 29.12
CA ALA A 251 7.46 14.72 28.51
C ALA A 251 7.96 13.66 29.49
N GLY A 252 7.35 12.48 29.42
CA GLY A 252 7.76 11.28 30.14
C GLY A 252 8.31 10.22 29.19
N VAL A 253 9.51 9.72 29.46
CA VAL A 253 10.17 8.70 28.65
C VAL A 253 10.17 7.38 29.40
N ALA A 254 9.62 6.33 28.82
CA ALA A 254 9.73 4.96 29.31
C ALA A 254 10.41 4.07 28.29
N VAL A 255 11.40 3.30 28.73
CA VAL A 255 12.05 2.27 27.92
C VAL A 255 11.93 0.95 28.64
N LEU A 256 11.18 0.02 28.05
CA LEU A 256 10.90 -1.28 28.65
C LEU A 256 11.20 -2.40 27.65
N PRO A 257 11.56 -3.60 28.13
CA PRO A 257 11.60 -4.78 27.27
C PRO A 257 10.20 -5.13 26.77
N ALA A 258 10.09 -5.70 25.56
CA ALA A 258 8.84 -5.94 24.85
C ALA A 258 7.84 -6.82 25.63
N HIS A 259 8.32 -7.75 26.46
CA HIS A 259 7.44 -8.54 27.33
C HIS A 259 6.70 -7.71 28.40
N ARG A 260 7.19 -6.50 28.71
CA ARG A 260 6.53 -5.52 29.60
C ARG A 260 5.90 -4.35 28.84
N MET A 261 5.70 -4.46 27.52
CA MET A 261 5.12 -3.40 26.72
C MET A 261 3.72 -2.95 27.21
N HIS A 262 2.96 -3.84 27.85
CA HIS A 262 1.68 -3.49 28.49
C HIS A 262 1.80 -2.43 29.59
N GLN A 263 2.98 -2.23 30.18
CA GLN A 263 3.27 -1.24 31.22
C GLN A 263 3.80 0.07 30.63
N LEU A 264 4.08 0.11 29.33
CA LEU A 264 4.85 1.19 28.71
C LEU A 264 4.14 2.54 28.81
N VAL A 265 2.82 2.56 28.60
CA VAL A 265 2.02 3.78 28.70
C VAL A 265 1.96 4.27 30.15
N THR A 266 1.69 3.38 31.10
CA THR A 266 1.64 3.69 32.54
C THR A 266 3.00 4.15 33.08
N ALA A 267 4.10 3.58 32.59
CA ALA A 267 5.46 4.00 32.92
C ALA A 267 5.78 5.39 32.36
N ALA A 268 5.41 5.66 31.10
CA ALA A 268 5.62 6.97 30.48
C ALA A 268 4.81 8.07 31.18
N ASP A 269 3.57 7.76 31.57
CA ASP A 269 2.70 8.66 32.35
C ASP A 269 3.31 9.04 33.71
N GLN A 270 3.82 8.07 34.47
CA GLN A 270 4.49 8.34 35.75
C GLN A 270 5.74 9.23 35.58
N ALA A 271 6.50 9.04 34.50
CA ALA A 271 7.62 9.90 34.19
C ALA A 271 7.14 11.30 33.81
N MET A 272 6.13 11.42 32.95
CA MET A 272 5.58 12.70 32.48
C MET A 272 5.00 13.51 33.63
N TYR A 273 4.25 12.88 34.54
CA TYR A 273 3.72 13.51 35.73
C TYR A 273 4.81 14.13 36.59
N ARG A 274 5.95 13.45 36.74
CA ARG A 274 7.09 13.97 37.48
C ARG A 274 7.76 15.12 36.74
N ALA A 275 7.92 15.04 35.41
CA ALA A 275 8.39 16.17 34.61
C ALA A 275 7.52 17.42 34.81
N LYS A 276 6.19 17.23 34.85
CA LYS A 276 5.19 18.28 35.05
C LYS A 276 5.20 18.85 36.47
N SER A 277 5.32 18.00 37.49
CA SER A 277 5.33 18.42 38.89
C SER A 277 6.61 19.16 39.28
N THR A 278 7.75 18.76 38.71
CA THR A 278 9.05 19.43 38.94
C THR A 278 9.32 20.56 37.95
N ARG A 279 8.47 20.75 36.92
CA ARG A 279 8.69 21.66 35.79
C ARG A 279 10.05 21.45 35.11
N ALA A 280 10.52 20.21 35.05
CA ALA A 280 11.79 19.86 34.43
C ALA A 280 11.70 19.79 32.89
N GLY A 281 10.48 19.82 32.34
CA GLY A 281 10.22 19.63 30.92
C GLY A 281 10.30 18.15 30.49
N THR A 282 11.30 17.41 30.96
CA THR A 282 11.42 15.96 30.68
C THR A 282 11.74 15.15 31.94
N SER A 283 11.33 13.88 31.94
CA SER A 283 11.71 12.92 32.98
C SER A 283 11.69 11.50 32.40
N ARG A 284 12.55 10.64 32.93
CA ARG A 284 12.65 9.23 32.56
C ARG A 284 12.06 8.34 33.64
N TYR A 285 11.29 7.34 33.21
CA TYR A 285 10.75 6.29 34.07
C TYR A 285 11.88 5.52 34.75
N GLN A 286 11.78 5.40 36.07
CA GLN A 286 12.73 4.69 36.92
C GLN A 286 11.96 3.70 37.81
N PRO A 287 12.03 2.38 37.51
CA PRO A 287 11.21 1.38 38.20
C PRO A 287 11.35 1.34 39.74
N LEU A 288 12.43 1.85 40.32
CA LEU A 288 12.68 1.83 41.77
C LEU A 288 12.14 3.06 42.50
N THR A 289 12.05 4.20 41.83
CA THR A 289 11.62 5.48 42.42
C THR A 289 10.16 5.80 42.12
N ASP A 290 9.58 5.19 41.09
CA ASP A 290 8.28 5.60 40.52
C ASP A 290 7.09 4.84 41.13
N VAL A 291 7.37 3.73 41.82
CA VAL A 291 6.34 2.89 42.46
C VAL A 291 5.57 3.66 43.54
N ALA A 292 6.16 4.73 44.08
CA ALA A 292 5.60 5.55 45.15
C ALA A 292 4.58 6.62 44.66
N ASP A 293 4.61 7.03 43.39
CA ASP A 293 3.79 8.13 42.85
C ASP A 293 2.46 7.63 42.23
N ARG A 294 1.73 6.78 42.96
CA ARG A 294 0.40 6.28 42.55
C ARG A 294 -0.71 7.34 42.69
N ILE A 295 -0.52 8.56 42.20
CA ILE A 295 -1.59 9.56 42.11
C ILE A 295 -2.03 9.66 40.64
N PRO A 296 -3.06 8.90 40.22
CA PRO A 296 -3.55 8.97 38.86
C PRO A 296 -4.35 10.27 38.67
N ARG A 297 -3.84 11.21 37.86
CA ARG A 297 -4.68 12.27 37.28
C ARG A 297 -5.35 11.72 36.02
N ASN A 298 -6.66 11.57 36.12
CA ASN A 298 -7.60 11.39 35.01
C ASN A 298 -7.48 10.08 34.20
N ARG A 299 -8.32 9.13 34.58
CA ARG A 299 -8.29 7.70 34.25
C ARG A 299 -8.88 7.35 32.86
N THR A 300 -9.22 8.33 32.03
CA THR A 300 -10.04 8.11 30.84
C THR A 300 -9.22 7.76 29.59
N ALA A 301 -7.98 8.24 29.51
CA ALA A 301 -7.12 8.08 28.35
C ALA A 301 -6.17 6.86 28.41
N LEU A 302 -6.14 6.09 29.50
CA LEU A 302 -5.13 5.03 29.70
C LEU A 302 -5.76 3.64 29.90
N VAL A 303 -6.87 3.57 30.63
CA VAL A 303 -7.49 2.32 31.07
C VAL A 303 -8.07 1.47 29.94
N ALA A 304 -8.35 2.06 28.77
CA ALA A 304 -8.89 1.31 27.63
C ALA A 304 -7.83 0.46 26.89
N LEU A 305 -6.54 0.82 26.92
CA LEU A 305 -5.47 0.03 26.30
C LEU A 305 -5.10 -1.18 27.19
N GLU A 306 -5.20 -1.03 28.52
CA GLU A 306 -4.95 -2.11 29.49
C GLU A 306 -6.09 -3.16 29.54
N GLY A 307 -7.33 -2.76 29.22
CA GLY A 307 -8.51 -3.65 29.26
C GLY A 307 -8.55 -4.75 28.20
N GLY A 308 -7.76 -4.62 27.11
CA GLY A 308 -7.66 -5.64 26.06
C GLY A 308 -6.71 -6.80 26.43
N ALA A 309 -5.66 -6.52 27.18
CA ALA A 309 -4.62 -7.52 27.48
C ALA A 309 -5.01 -8.53 28.57
N SER A 310 -5.97 -8.20 29.44
CA SER A 310 -6.39 -9.10 30.55
C SER A 310 -7.36 -10.21 30.15
N LYS A 311 -7.94 -10.18 28.94
CA LYS A 311 -8.89 -11.21 28.51
C LYS A 311 -8.28 -12.43 27.81
N GLU A 312 -7.00 -12.37 27.42
CA GLU A 312 -6.34 -13.50 26.71
C GLU A 312 -5.42 -14.35 27.60
N ALA A 313 -5.22 -13.98 28.87
CA ALA A 313 -4.35 -14.74 29.80
C ALA A 313 -5.11 -15.77 30.67
N GLN A 314 -6.41 -15.97 30.46
CA GLN A 314 -7.25 -16.92 31.22
C GLN A 314 -8.10 -17.85 30.33
N GLY A 315 -7.75 -18.00 29.05
CA GLY A 315 -8.38 -18.95 28.12
C GLY A 315 -7.51 -20.17 27.89
#